data_AF-A0A9X3CW92-F1
#
_entry.id   AF-A0A9X3CW92-F1
#
_cell.length_a   1.000
_cell.length_b   1.000
_cell.length_c   1.000
_cell.angle_alpha   90.00
_cell.angle_beta   90.00
_cell.angle_gamma   90.00
#
_symmetry.space_group_name_H-M   'P 1'
#
loop_
_entity.id
_entity.type
_entity.pdbx_description
1 polymer ?
#
loop_
_entity_poly.entity_id
_entity_poly.type
_entity_poly.pdbx_seq_one_letter_code
_entity_poly.pdbx_strand_id
1 'polypeptide(L)' 'MRASYSATANIAEGWWSFHYKENIKFLLNARGSVAEILEHAIEARSWSYITEEVL' A
#
# COMPACT_ATOMS: atom_id res chain seq x y z
N MET A 1 -9.95 2.58 -0.63
CA MET A 1 -9.95 1.48 -1.64
C MET A 1 -8.91 1.67 -2.76
N ARG A 2 -8.76 2.86 -3.37
CA ARG A 2 -7.76 3.10 -4.44
C ARG A 2 -6.30 2.79 -4.04
N ALA A 3 -5.92 3.09 -2.80
CA ALA A 3 -4.56 2.85 -2.31
C ALA A 3 -4.15 1.36 -2.37
N SER A 4 -5.07 0.43 -2.07
CA SER A 4 -4.80 -1.02 -2.15
C SER A 4 -4.46 -1.49 -3.57
N TYR A 5 -5.25 -1.07 -4.56
CA TYR A 5 -4.99 -1.36 -5.97
C TYR A 5 -3.70 -0.70 -6.46
N SER A 6 -3.41 0.52 -6.02
CA SER A 6 -2.17 1.24 -6.34
C SER A 6 -0.94 0.51 -5.81
N ALA A 7 -0.98 -0.02 -4.59
CA ALA A 7 0.13 -0.77 -4.01
C ALA A 7 0.48 -2.01 -4.85
N THR A 8 -0.52 -2.81 -5.20
CA THR A 8 -0.33 -4.02 -6.01
C THR A 8 0.12 -3.69 -7.44
N ALA A 9 -0.45 -2.65 -8.05
CA ALA A 9 -0.07 -2.21 -9.39
C ALA A 9 1.40 -1.77 -9.45
N ASN A 10 1.85 -0.92 -8.51
CA ASN A 10 3.24 -0.49 -8.45
C ASN A 10 4.21 -1.67 -8.27
N ILE A 11 3.88 -2.66 -7.43
CA ILE A 11 4.71 -3.86 -7.26
C ILE A 11 4.79 -4.67 -8.57
N ALA A 12 3.66 -4.85 -9.26
CA ALA A 12 3.61 -5.59 -10.53
C ALA A 12 4.39 -4.87 -11.65
N GLU A 13 4.32 -3.54 -11.72
CA GLU A 13 5.07 -2.72 -12.66
C GLU A 13 6.58 -2.78 -12.40
N GLY A 14 7.00 -2.80 -11.13
CA GLY A 14 8.39 -2.96 -10.73
C GLY A 14 8.96 -4.36 -10.97
N TRP A 15 8.12 -5.40 -10.94
CA TRP A 15 8.53 -6.80 -11.01
C TRP A 15 9.27 -7.17 -12.32
N TRP A 16 8.85 -6.59 -13.44
CA TRP A 16 9.44 -6.85 -14.75
C TRP A 16 10.63 -5.95 -15.09
N SER A 17 10.95 -4.97 -14.25
CA SER A 17 12.09 -4.08 -14.47
C SER A 17 13.40 -4.73 -14.02
N PHE A 18 14.28 -5.03 -14.98
CA PHE A 18 15.64 -5.54 -14.73
C PHE A 18 16.63 -4.46 -14.23
N HIS A 19 16.21 -3.19 -14.23
CA HIS A 19 16.99 -2.08 -13.68
C HIS A 19 16.62 -1.82 -12.22
N TYR A 20 17.55 -2.12 -11.33
CA TYR A 20 17.37 -2.00 -9.88
C TYR A 20 16.89 -0.61 -9.42
N LYS A 21 17.38 0.47 -10.05
CA LYS A 21 16.97 1.85 -9.70
C LYS A 21 15.51 2.15 -10.02
N GLU A 22 14.99 1.61 -11.11
CA GLU A 22 13.59 1.80 -11.51
C GLU A 22 12.66 0.98 -10.63
N ASN A 23 13.04 -0.27 -10.33
CA ASN A 23 12.30 -1.13 -9.41
C ASN A 23 12.17 -0.52 -8.00
N ILE A 24 13.25 0.07 -7.46
CA ILE A 24 13.19 0.78 -6.17
C ILE A 24 12.14 1.89 -6.18
N LYS A 25 12.03 2.67 -7.26
CA LYS A 25 11.04 3.76 -7.34
C LYS A 25 9.61 3.24 -7.23
N PHE A 26 9.31 2.15 -7.92
CA PHE A 26 8.00 1.49 -7.84
C PHE A 26 7.73 0.93 -6.44
N LEU A 27 8.72 0.31 -5.79
CA LEU A 27 8.58 -0.19 -4.42
C LEU A 27 8.38 0.95 -3.40
N LEU A 28 9.06 2.09 -3.59
CA LEU A 28 8.86 3.28 -2.75
C LEU A 28 7.44 3.83 -2.88
N ASN A 29 6.90 3.88 -4.10
CA ASN A 29 5.51 4.29 -4.34
C ASN A 29 4.51 3.30 -3.71
N ALA A 30 4.73 1.99 -3.90
CA ALA A 30 3.91 0.95 -3.28
C ALA A 30 3.90 1.07 -1.75
N ARG A 31 5.06 1.32 -1.14
CA ARG A 31 5.19 1.54 0.31
C ARG A 31 4.37 2.75 0.78
N GLY A 32 4.35 3.84 0.03
CA GLY A 32 3.51 5.00 0.32
C GLY A 32 2.03 4.64 0.34
N SER A 33 1.56 3.93 -0.69
CA SER A 33 0.16 3.48 -0.75
C SER A 33 -0.21 2.51 0.38
N VAL A 34 0.71 1.65 0.84
CA VAL A 34 0.47 0.77 1.99
C VAL A 34 0.35 1.57 3.29
N ALA A 35 1.19 2.61 3.48
CA ALA A 35 1.13 3.46 4.65
C ALA A 35 -0.24 4.19 4.75
N GLU A 36 -0.77 4.68 3.63
CA GLU A 36 -2.11 5.28 3.58
C GLU A 36 -3.22 4.29 3.99
N ILE A 37 -3.13 3.03 3.55
CA ILE A 37 -4.10 1.99 3.95
C ILE A 37 -4.03 1.74 5.46
N LEU A 38 -2.82 1.64 6.01
CA LEU A 38 -2.62 1.44 7.43
C LEU A 38 -3.17 2.61 8.25
N GLU A 39 -2.94 3.84 7.81
CA GLU A 39 -3.46 5.04 8.46
C GLU A 39 -4.98 5.06 8.46
N HIS A 40 -5.61 4.75 7.31
CA HIS A 40 -7.06 4.59 7.22
C HIS A 40 -7.60 3.47 8.13
N ALA A 41 -6.88 2.36 8.28
CA ALA A 41 -7.28 1.28 9.18
C ALA A 41 -7.18 1.72 10.66
N ILE A 42 -6.12 2.42 11.04
CA ILE A 42 -5.93 2.96 12.41
C ILE A 42 -7.02 3.98 12.73
N GLU A 43 -7.34 4.88 11.80
CA GLU A 43 -8.39 5.86 11.96
C GLU A 43 -9.77 5.19 12.04
N ALA A 44 -10.06 4.25 11.14
CA ALA A 44 -11.30 3.48 11.18
C ALA A 44 -11.48 2.73 12.52
N ARG A 45 -10.40 2.15 13.06
CA ARG A 45 -10.39 1.54 14.39
C ARG A 45 -10.65 2.56 15.50
N SER A 46 -9.99 3.71 15.43
CA SER A 46 -10.15 4.78 16.44
C SER A 46 -11.59 5.28 16.51
N TRP A 47 -12.28 5.29 15.38
CA TRP A 47 -13.69 5.69 15.28
C TRP A 47 -14.66 4.51 15.50
N SER A 48 -14.16 3.34 15.90
CA SER A 48 -14.93 2.10 16.11
C SER A 48 -15.72 1.62 14.88
N TYR A 49 -15.26 1.95 13.66
CA TYR A 49 -15.82 1.41 12.42
C TYR A 49 -15.39 -0.03 12.15
N ILE A 50 -14.23 -0.45 12.68
CA ILE A 50 -13.70 -1.81 12.57
C ILE A 50 -13.25 -2.33 13.94
N THR A 51 -13.41 -3.64 14.18
CA THR A 51 -12.92 -4.33 15.39
C THR A 51 -11.57 -4.99 15.12
N GLU A 52 -10.83 -5.34 16.18
CA GLU A 52 -9.51 -6.00 16.08
C GLU A 52 -9.55 -7.29 15.25
N GLU A 53 -10.69 -7.98 15.22
CA GLU A 53 -10.88 -9.23 14.48
C GLU A 53 -10.94 -9.03 12.96
N VAL A 54 -11.11 -7.79 12.51
CA VAL A 54 -11.22 -7.41 11.08
C VAL A 54 -9.90 -6.87 10.52
N LEU A 55 -8.91 -6.60 11.38
CA LEU A 55 -7.57 -6.11 11.03
C LEU A 55 -6.62 -7.26 10.68
#